data_AF-A0A5C5G0X9-F1
#
_entry.id   AF-A0A5C5G0X9-F1
#
_cell.length_a   1.000
_cell.length_b   1.000
_cell.length_c   1.000
_cell.angle_alpha   90.00
_cell.angle_beta   90.00
_cell.angle_gamma   90.00
#
_symmetry.space_group_name_H-M   'P 1'
#
loop_
_entity.id
_entity.type
_entity.pdbx_description
1 polymer ?
#
loop_
_entity_poly.entity_id
_entity_poly.type
_entity_poly.pdbx_seq_one_letter_code
_entity_poly.pdbx_strand_id
1 'polypeptide(L)'
;MSATPPPGTKPKLSRSATPAERQAAALNRLLAHPDREVRIPQRPQEGATKTLRAPRDMMKNVQGSSAGADSGEFHVYKQSRRREYERLKIMDEQDEFERQKAEAIARQAAAERAAEEKTAKNRLKRQRKKDAAKGKGKGAGAGAAPGGGGGAGGEGVSGPEMAARALAAAGGAGASGAAGEGPDAKRRKLAAGPGAFTFRPADAREADADAGAASEEDGEAAAVERSKARQEREEADELRRLQEEEERARPAKEAGIVIQDDD
;
A
#
# COMPACT_ATOMS: atom_id res chain seq x y z
N MET A 1 -37.45 20.38 42.58
CA MET A 1 -37.72 21.25 41.40
C MET A 1 -36.37 21.67 40.84
N SER A 2 -35.90 21.02 39.78
CA SER A 2 -34.62 21.36 39.14
C SER A 2 -34.82 22.57 38.21
N ALA A 3 -34.18 23.68 38.54
CA ALA A 3 -34.28 24.94 37.82
C ALA A 3 -33.82 24.79 36.36
N THR A 4 -34.69 25.11 35.41
CA THR A 4 -34.34 25.29 34.01
C THR A 4 -33.34 26.44 33.90
N PRO A 5 -32.14 26.23 33.35
CA PRO A 5 -31.15 27.30 33.23
C PRO A 5 -31.63 28.38 32.24
N PRO A 6 -31.30 29.66 32.48
CA PRO A 6 -31.78 30.76 31.66
C PRO A 6 -31.21 30.68 30.22
N PRO A 7 -31.98 31.07 29.20
CA PRO A 7 -31.50 31.08 27.82
C PRO A 7 -30.43 32.18 27.67
N GLY A 8 -29.17 31.78 27.54
CA GLY A 8 -28.09 32.72 27.20
C GLY A 8 -26.71 32.41 27.79
N THR A 9 -26.63 31.62 28.84
CA THR A 9 -25.32 31.25 29.42
C THR A 9 -24.78 30.00 28.72
N LYS A 10 -23.99 30.19 27.66
CA LYS A 10 -23.26 29.10 27.01
C LYS A 10 -22.31 28.47 28.05
N PRO A 11 -22.46 27.18 28.43
CA PRO A 11 -21.56 26.57 29.38
C PRO A 11 -20.15 26.59 28.81
N LYS A 12 -19.23 27.27 29.50
CA LYS A 12 -17.82 27.31 29.11
C LYS A 12 -17.24 25.94 29.42
N LEU A 13 -16.81 25.24 28.38
CA LEU A 13 -16.18 23.94 28.50
C LEU A 13 -14.89 24.07 29.33
N SER A 14 -14.73 23.21 30.34
CA SER A 14 -13.52 23.19 31.16
C SER A 14 -12.32 22.71 30.33
N ARG A 15 -11.10 23.14 30.68
CA ARG A 15 -9.87 22.71 29.97
C ARG A 15 -9.58 21.21 30.16
N SER A 16 -10.09 20.61 31.23
CA SER A 16 -9.99 19.19 31.56
C SER A 16 -11.16 18.34 31.03
N ALA A 17 -12.03 18.90 30.18
CA ALA A 17 -13.19 18.19 29.68
C ALA A 17 -12.80 16.94 28.89
N THR A 18 -13.51 15.84 29.18
CA THR A 18 -13.35 14.56 28.50
C THR A 18 -13.66 14.67 27.01
N PRO A 19 -13.11 13.81 26.13
CA PRO A 19 -13.42 13.85 24.69
C PRO A 19 -14.92 13.81 24.40
N ALA A 20 -15.68 13.03 25.19
CA ALA A 20 -17.13 12.93 25.08
C ALA A 20 -17.83 14.25 25.43
N GLU A 21 -17.39 14.95 26.49
CA GLU A 21 -17.93 16.28 26.83
C GLU A 21 -17.66 17.32 25.75
N ARG A 22 -16.50 17.28 25.09
CA ARG A 22 -16.19 18.18 23.96
C ARG A 22 -17.12 17.95 22.78
N GLN A 23 -17.38 16.68 22.45
CA GLN A 23 -18.33 16.29 21.41
C GLN A 23 -19.75 16.73 21.78
N ALA A 24 -20.20 16.46 23.00
CA ALA A 24 -21.51 16.87 23.49
C ALA A 24 -21.70 18.39 23.43
N ALA A 25 -20.69 19.17 23.81
CA ALA A 25 -20.74 20.63 23.69
C ALA A 25 -20.80 21.11 22.23
N ALA A 26 -20.08 20.46 21.31
CA ALA A 26 -20.16 20.74 19.88
C ALA A 26 -21.53 20.39 19.30
N LEU A 27 -22.12 19.26 19.70
CA LEU A 27 -23.47 18.85 19.31
C LEU A 27 -24.52 19.82 19.84
N ASN A 28 -24.45 20.21 21.12
CA ASN A 28 -25.35 21.20 21.71
C ASN A 28 -25.28 22.55 20.97
N ARG A 29 -24.09 22.95 20.53
CA ARG A 29 -23.90 24.17 19.72
C ARG A 29 -24.52 24.05 18.33
N LEU A 30 -24.45 22.87 17.72
CA LEU A 30 -25.02 22.61 16.41
C LEU A 30 -26.57 22.54 16.47
N LEU A 31 -27.09 21.82 17.47
CA LEU A 31 -28.53 21.63 17.69
C LEU A 31 -29.25 22.89 18.19
N ALA A 32 -28.52 23.90 18.68
CA ALA A 32 -29.10 25.20 19.03
C ALA A 32 -29.71 25.93 17.81
N HIS A 33 -29.22 25.65 16.60
CA HIS A 33 -29.71 26.23 15.36
C HIS A 33 -29.79 25.16 14.27
N PRO A 34 -30.83 24.29 14.29
CA PRO A 34 -30.95 23.19 13.34
C PRO A 34 -31.15 23.65 11.89
N ASP A 35 -31.73 24.84 11.67
CA ASP A 35 -31.96 25.40 10.33
C ASP A 35 -30.70 25.95 9.65
N ARG A 36 -29.56 26.02 10.37
CA ARG A 36 -28.31 26.56 9.83
C ARG A 36 -27.56 25.48 9.07
N GLU A 37 -27.31 25.73 7.78
CA GLU A 37 -26.49 24.86 6.95
C GLU A 37 -25.08 24.65 7.53
N VAL A 38 -24.67 23.39 7.63
CA VAL A 38 -23.34 23.00 8.12
C VAL A 38 -22.36 22.94 6.97
N ARG A 39 -21.42 23.89 6.93
CA ARG A 39 -20.32 23.84 5.95
C ARG A 39 -19.27 22.82 6.37
N ILE A 40 -19.33 21.64 5.77
CA ILE A 40 -18.25 20.65 5.87
C ILE A 40 -17.08 21.15 5.00
N PRO A 41 -15.87 21.33 5.56
CA PRO A 41 -14.72 21.71 4.75
C PRO A 41 -14.42 20.61 3.73
N GLN A 42 -14.31 20.99 2.46
CA GLN A 42 -13.85 20.08 1.42
C GLN A 42 -12.40 19.70 1.70
N ARG A 43 -12.03 18.46 1.37
CA ARG A 43 -10.65 17.98 1.49
C ARG A 43 -9.73 18.91 0.67
N PRO A 44 -8.60 19.38 1.23
CA PRO A 44 -7.60 20.10 0.45
C PRO A 44 -7.17 19.27 -0.77
N GLN A 45 -6.96 19.92 -1.91
CA GLN A 45 -6.51 19.24 -3.13
C GLN A 45 -5.18 18.50 -2.84
N GLU A 46 -5.05 17.28 -3.35
CA GLU A 46 -3.85 16.46 -3.15
C GLU A 46 -2.61 17.18 -3.70
N GLY A 47 -1.49 17.13 -2.99
CA GLY A 47 -0.21 17.72 -3.42
C GLY A 47 -0.07 19.25 -3.29
N ALA A 48 -1.14 20.00 -3.05
CA ALA A 48 -1.06 21.47 -2.94
C ALA A 48 -1.06 21.95 -1.49
N THR A 49 0.12 21.99 -0.86
CA THR A 49 0.28 22.65 0.45
C THR A 49 0.06 24.17 0.34
N LYS A 50 0.48 24.75 -0.79
CA LYS A 50 0.36 26.17 -1.14
C LYS A 50 0.12 26.29 -2.64
N THR A 51 -0.90 27.05 -3.02
CA THR A 51 -1.16 27.39 -4.43
C THR A 51 -0.65 28.79 -4.71
N LEU A 52 0.24 28.95 -5.69
CA LEU A 52 0.61 30.27 -6.17
C LEU A 52 -0.47 30.83 -7.08
N ARG A 53 -0.64 32.16 -7.02
CA ARG A 53 -1.49 32.86 -7.98
C ARG A 53 -0.84 32.76 -9.35
N ALA A 54 -1.64 32.42 -10.35
CA ALA A 54 -1.20 32.41 -11.74
C ALA A 54 -0.52 33.74 -12.13
N PRO A 55 0.55 33.71 -12.94
CA PRO A 55 1.16 34.92 -13.46
C PRO A 55 0.13 35.75 -14.24
N ARG A 56 0.32 37.08 -14.24
CA ARG A 56 -0.56 37.97 -14.99
C ARG A 56 -0.20 37.86 -16.47
N ASP A 57 -1.20 37.69 -17.32
CA ASP A 57 -1.04 37.54 -18.76
C ASP A 57 -0.44 38.80 -19.42
N MET A 58 -1.03 39.97 -19.15
CA MET A 58 -0.50 41.26 -19.63
C MET A 58 -0.08 42.16 -18.47
N MET A 59 1.20 42.56 -18.49
CA MET A 59 1.71 43.65 -17.66
C MET A 59 1.38 44.98 -18.34
N LYS A 60 0.65 45.85 -17.65
CA LYS A 60 0.19 47.13 -18.19
C LYS A 60 1.26 48.24 -18.16
N ASN A 61 2.32 48.03 -17.37
CA ASN A 61 3.31 49.05 -17.05
C ASN A 61 4.72 48.61 -17.48
N VAL A 62 4.85 48.05 -18.70
CA VAL A 62 6.16 47.66 -19.23
C VAL A 62 6.85 48.91 -19.77
N GLN A 63 7.88 49.37 -19.07
CA GLN A 63 8.74 50.47 -19.52
C GLN A 63 9.57 49.99 -20.73
N GLY A 64 9.90 50.90 -21.66
CA GLY A 64 10.63 50.56 -22.88
C GLY A 64 12.00 49.94 -22.60
N SER A 65 12.46 49.04 -23.48
CA SER A 65 13.66 48.22 -23.26
C SER A 65 14.98 49.00 -23.12
N SER A 66 15.03 50.24 -23.60
CA SER A 66 16.19 51.13 -23.49
C SER A 66 16.10 52.13 -22.33
N ALA A 67 14.99 52.14 -21.61
CA ALA A 67 14.82 53.05 -20.49
C ALA A 67 15.65 52.58 -19.28
N GLY A 68 16.28 53.51 -18.57
CA GLY A 68 17.15 53.20 -17.43
C GLY A 68 16.43 52.51 -16.27
N ALA A 69 17.20 51.89 -15.38
CA ALA A 69 16.66 51.27 -14.17
C ALA A 69 15.96 52.32 -13.30
N ASP A 70 14.66 52.13 -13.08
CA ASP A 70 13.88 52.96 -12.17
C ASP A 70 13.99 52.46 -10.72
N SER A 71 13.79 53.38 -9.78
CA SER A 71 13.79 53.14 -8.32
C SER A 71 12.83 52.03 -7.86
N GLY A 72 11.75 51.76 -8.62
CA GLY A 72 10.79 50.71 -8.34
C GLY A 72 11.20 49.30 -8.82
N GLU A 73 12.16 49.20 -9.75
CA GLU A 73 12.50 47.93 -10.41
C GLU A 73 13.10 46.90 -9.44
N PHE A 74 13.84 47.36 -8.44
CA PHE A 74 14.38 46.50 -7.38
C PHE A 74 13.27 45.71 -6.66
N HIS A 75 12.14 46.37 -6.36
CA HIS A 75 11.03 45.72 -5.71
C HIS A 75 10.29 44.76 -6.66
N VAL A 76 10.17 45.10 -7.94
CA VAL A 76 9.61 44.20 -8.96
C VAL A 76 10.43 42.91 -9.04
N TYR A 77 11.75 43.02 -9.17
CA TYR A 77 12.66 41.87 -9.16
C TYR A 77 12.55 41.04 -7.87
N LYS A 78 12.56 41.68 -6.70
CA LYS A 78 12.45 40.99 -5.40
C LYS A 78 11.16 40.17 -5.30
N GLN A 79 10.02 40.72 -5.72
CA GLN A 79 8.75 40.01 -5.69
C GLN A 79 8.68 38.91 -6.75
N SER A 80 9.19 39.17 -7.96
CA SER A 80 9.28 38.17 -9.03
C SER A 80 10.13 36.96 -8.61
N ARG A 81 11.34 37.21 -8.09
CA ARG A 81 12.26 36.18 -7.62
C ARG A 81 11.68 35.36 -6.47
N ARG A 82 10.99 36.00 -5.52
CA ARG A 82 10.32 35.29 -4.42
C ARG A 82 9.21 34.37 -4.94
N ARG A 83 8.38 34.86 -5.87
CA ARG A 83 7.33 34.04 -6.50
C ARG A 83 7.93 32.87 -7.28
N GLU A 84 9.05 33.08 -7.96
CA GLU A 84 9.72 32.03 -8.72
C GLU A 84 10.30 30.95 -7.81
N TYR A 85 10.94 31.31 -6.70
CA TYR A 85 11.41 30.34 -5.72
C TYR A 85 10.27 29.57 -5.05
N GLU A 86 9.17 30.25 -4.73
CA GLU A 86 7.98 29.57 -4.24
C GLU A 86 7.42 28.61 -5.30
N ARG A 87 7.49 28.96 -6.60
CA ARG A 87 7.00 28.13 -7.72
C ARG A 87 7.82 26.87 -7.89
N LEU A 88 9.14 27.02 -7.97
CA LEU A 88 10.07 25.90 -8.07
C LEU A 88 9.92 24.97 -6.86
N LYS A 89 9.85 25.53 -5.65
CA LYS A 89 9.63 24.76 -4.44
C LYS A 89 8.33 23.94 -4.46
N ILE A 90 7.23 24.51 -4.95
CA ILE A 90 5.95 23.78 -5.05
C ILE A 90 6.05 22.65 -6.07
N MET A 91 6.74 22.87 -7.20
CA MET A 91 6.96 21.81 -8.20
C MET A 91 7.81 20.68 -7.62
N ASP A 92 8.92 21.01 -6.96
CA ASP A 92 9.78 20.01 -6.31
C ASP A 92 9.00 19.21 -5.24
N GLU A 93 8.20 19.87 -4.40
CA GLU A 93 7.35 19.22 -3.39
C GLU A 93 6.28 18.31 -4.02
N GLN A 94 5.74 18.69 -5.18
CA GLN A 94 4.75 17.89 -5.92
C GLN A 94 5.40 16.64 -6.53
N ASP A 95 6.56 16.79 -7.18
CA ASP A 95 7.30 15.68 -7.77
C ASP A 95 7.73 14.66 -6.69
N GLU A 96 8.21 15.15 -5.54
CA GLU A 96 8.54 14.30 -4.40
C GLU A 96 7.32 13.56 -3.85
N PHE A 97 6.16 14.23 -3.75
CA PHE A 97 4.92 13.63 -3.29
C PHE A 97 4.41 12.55 -4.25
N GLU A 98 4.44 12.82 -5.55
CA GLU A 98 4.01 11.87 -6.59
C GLU A 98 4.91 10.64 -6.61
N ARG A 99 6.23 10.83 -6.53
CA ARG A 99 7.20 9.72 -6.41
C ARG A 99 6.90 8.85 -5.19
N GLN A 100 6.74 9.46 -4.01
CA GLN A 100 6.43 8.72 -2.78
C GLN A 100 5.09 7.99 -2.85
N LYS A 101 4.07 8.61 -3.48
CA LYS A 101 2.75 8.01 -3.67
C LYS A 101 2.85 6.80 -4.60
N ALA A 102 3.57 6.90 -5.71
CA ALA A 102 3.79 5.80 -6.64
C ALA A 102 4.55 4.64 -5.96
N GLU A 103 5.62 4.94 -5.22
CA GLU A 103 6.37 3.96 -4.45
C GLU A 103 5.51 3.25 -3.39
N ALA A 104 4.67 4.01 -2.68
CA ALA A 104 3.76 3.46 -1.67
C ALA A 104 2.73 2.51 -2.29
N ILE A 105 2.12 2.89 -3.42
CA ILE A 105 1.15 2.06 -4.15
C ILE A 105 1.83 0.80 -4.68
N ALA A 106 3.01 0.92 -5.29
CA ALA A 106 3.77 -0.22 -5.79
C ALA A 106 4.13 -1.20 -4.65
N ARG A 107 4.55 -0.66 -3.49
CA ARG A 107 4.87 -1.46 -2.29
C ARG A 107 3.64 -2.17 -1.74
N GLN A 108 2.48 -1.50 -1.68
CA GLN A 108 1.22 -2.10 -1.24
C GLN A 108 0.80 -3.23 -2.19
N ALA A 109 0.80 -2.97 -3.50
CA ALA A 109 0.45 -3.97 -4.51
C ALA A 109 1.38 -5.20 -4.46
N ALA A 110 2.69 -5.01 -4.26
CA ALA A 110 3.63 -6.12 -4.10
C ALA A 110 3.35 -6.94 -2.84
N ALA A 111 3.04 -6.28 -1.71
CA ALA A 111 2.71 -6.95 -0.46
C ALA A 111 1.38 -7.73 -0.57
N GLU A 112 0.38 -7.16 -1.23
CA GLU A 112 -0.91 -7.80 -1.49
C GLU A 112 -0.75 -9.03 -2.38
N ARG A 113 -0.02 -8.93 -3.50
CA ARG A 113 0.28 -10.07 -4.38
C ARG A 113 0.99 -11.20 -3.62
N ALA A 114 2.00 -10.88 -2.81
CA ALA A 114 2.70 -11.88 -2.01
C ALA A 114 1.79 -12.55 -0.96
N ALA A 115 0.83 -11.82 -0.40
CA ALA A 115 -0.17 -12.38 0.51
C ALA A 115 -1.19 -13.25 -0.24
N GLU A 116 -1.66 -12.81 -1.41
CA GLU A 116 -2.57 -13.54 -2.28
C GLU A 116 -1.96 -14.84 -2.77
N GLU A 117 -0.70 -14.86 -3.20
CA GLU A 117 -0.02 -16.10 -3.60
C GLU A 117 0.07 -17.11 -2.45
N LYS A 118 0.41 -16.65 -1.24
CA LYS A 118 0.47 -17.51 -0.05
C LYS A 118 -0.91 -18.05 0.30
N THR A 119 -1.95 -17.21 0.25
CA THR A 119 -3.32 -17.62 0.57
C THR A 119 -3.91 -18.52 -0.52
N ALA A 120 -3.62 -18.28 -1.79
CA ALA A 120 -4.03 -19.12 -2.93
C ALA A 120 -3.38 -20.51 -2.85
N LYS A 121 -2.07 -20.60 -2.62
CA LYS A 121 -1.36 -21.87 -2.40
C LYS A 121 -1.98 -22.67 -1.25
N ASN A 122 -2.30 -22.00 -0.14
CA ASN A 122 -2.95 -22.63 1.02
C ASN A 122 -4.40 -23.03 0.74
N ARG A 123 -5.16 -22.22 0.00
CA ARG A 123 -6.54 -22.51 -0.42
C ARG A 123 -6.58 -23.73 -1.34
N LEU A 124 -5.70 -23.81 -2.33
CA LEU A 124 -5.57 -24.97 -3.24
C LEU A 124 -5.23 -26.25 -2.46
N LYS A 125 -4.32 -26.19 -1.49
CA LYS A 125 -4.01 -27.34 -0.61
C LYS A 125 -5.23 -27.81 0.18
N ARG A 126 -6.07 -26.90 0.69
CA ARG A 126 -7.30 -27.23 1.42
C ARG A 126 -8.38 -27.80 0.50
N GLN A 127 -8.54 -27.24 -0.70
CA GLN A 127 -9.49 -27.74 -1.70
C GLN A 127 -9.12 -29.16 -2.14
N ARG A 128 -7.87 -29.42 -2.52
CA ARG A 128 -7.39 -30.78 -2.86
C ARG A 128 -7.67 -31.79 -1.75
N LYS A 129 -7.44 -31.43 -0.47
CA LYS A 129 -7.78 -32.30 0.68
C LYS A 129 -9.29 -32.53 0.82
N LYS A 130 -10.11 -31.49 0.63
CA LYS A 130 -11.58 -31.59 0.68
C LYS A 130 -12.12 -32.48 -0.43
N ASP A 131 -11.59 -32.35 -1.64
CA ASP A 131 -12.00 -33.14 -2.79
C ASP A 131 -11.56 -34.61 -2.65
N ALA A 132 -10.36 -34.87 -2.14
CA ALA A 132 -9.92 -36.21 -1.79
C ALA A 132 -10.78 -36.87 -0.68
N ALA A 133 -11.19 -36.10 0.33
CA ALA A 133 -12.10 -36.59 1.38
C ALA A 133 -13.51 -36.87 0.84
N LYS A 134 -14.05 -36.01 -0.03
CA LYS A 134 -15.33 -36.25 -0.72
C LYS A 134 -15.28 -37.48 -1.62
N GLY A 135 -14.18 -37.70 -2.35
CA GLY A 135 -13.99 -38.90 -3.17
C GLY A 135 -13.97 -40.20 -2.36
N LYS A 136 -13.38 -40.18 -1.15
CA LYS A 136 -13.38 -41.33 -0.23
C LYS A 136 -14.72 -41.53 0.49
N GLY A 137 -15.49 -40.46 0.72
CA GLY A 137 -16.83 -40.54 1.33
C GLY A 137 -17.95 -40.96 0.37
N LYS A 138 -17.74 -40.91 -0.95
CA LYS A 138 -18.76 -41.27 -1.95
C LYS A 138 -18.77 -42.76 -2.32
N GLY A 139 -17.83 -43.55 -1.79
CA GLY A 139 -17.75 -45.00 -1.95
C GLY A 139 -18.32 -45.83 -0.79
N ALA A 140 -18.77 -45.19 0.29
CA ALA A 140 -19.39 -45.86 1.44
C ALA A 140 -20.65 -45.09 1.86
N GLY A 141 -21.81 -45.55 1.41
CA GLY A 141 -23.11 -45.09 1.91
C GLY A 141 -23.93 -44.24 0.94
N ALA A 142 -24.28 -44.79 -0.22
CA ALA A 142 -25.50 -44.40 -0.94
C ALA A 142 -26.43 -45.61 -0.98
N GLY A 143 -27.07 -45.85 0.16
CA GLY A 143 -28.12 -46.85 0.37
C GLY A 143 -28.73 -46.62 1.74
N ALA A 144 -30.05 -46.38 1.76
CA ALA A 144 -30.94 -46.19 2.91
C ALA A 144 -31.10 -44.76 3.48
N ALA A 145 -32.22 -44.15 3.09
CA ALA A 145 -33.10 -43.36 3.95
C ALA A 145 -34.43 -44.16 4.08
N PRO A 146 -35.40 -43.84 4.97
CA PRO A 146 -35.43 -42.99 6.16
C PRO A 146 -36.07 -43.67 7.41
N GLY A 147 -36.06 -42.98 8.57
CA GLY A 147 -36.90 -43.27 9.76
C GLY A 147 -36.14 -43.97 10.90
N GLY A 148 -36.32 -43.70 12.18
CA GLY A 148 -37.21 -42.79 12.93
C GLY A 148 -37.27 -43.26 14.38
N GLY A 149 -37.03 -42.35 15.36
CA GLY A 149 -37.27 -42.52 16.81
C GLY A 149 -36.32 -43.47 17.56
N GLY A 150 -35.90 -43.26 18.81
CA GLY A 150 -36.18 -42.23 19.81
C GLY A 150 -35.75 -42.77 21.20
N GLY A 151 -35.14 -41.92 22.04
CA GLY A 151 -34.95 -42.08 23.51
C GLY A 151 -33.92 -43.13 23.98
N ALA A 152 -33.17 -42.94 25.07
CA ALA A 152 -33.14 -41.89 26.09
C ALA A 152 -31.87 -42.02 26.98
N GLY A 153 -31.40 -40.87 27.50
CA GLY A 153 -30.80 -40.69 28.83
C GLY A 153 -29.25 -40.81 28.95
N GLY A 154 -28.52 -39.87 29.56
CA GLY A 154 -28.95 -38.66 30.25
C GLY A 154 -27.78 -37.74 30.68
N GLU A 155 -28.19 -36.56 31.18
CA GLU A 155 -27.50 -35.59 32.07
C GLU A 155 -26.15 -34.98 31.60
N GLY A 156 -25.95 -33.67 31.42
CA GLY A 156 -26.73 -32.49 31.80
C GLY A 156 -26.11 -31.71 32.96
N VAL A 157 -24.96 -31.03 32.76
CA VAL A 157 -24.58 -29.85 33.56
C VAL A 157 -23.96 -28.78 32.66
N SER A 158 -24.49 -27.58 32.86
CA SER A 158 -24.40 -26.30 32.16
C SER A 158 -23.05 -25.57 32.23
N GLY A 159 -22.74 -24.80 31.18
CA GLY A 159 -21.66 -23.80 31.17
C GLY A 159 -22.02 -22.49 31.91
N PRO A 160 -21.13 -21.49 31.80
CA PRO A 160 -21.63 -20.19 31.34
C PRO A 160 -20.73 -19.51 30.29
N GLU A 161 -21.40 -18.67 29.53
CA GLU A 161 -20.94 -17.79 28.45
C GLU A 161 -20.09 -16.58 28.91
N MET A 162 -19.24 -16.14 27.98
CA MET A 162 -18.96 -14.74 27.59
C MET A 162 -18.43 -13.75 28.65
N ALA A 163 -17.11 -13.48 28.59
CA ALA A 163 -16.53 -12.27 29.13
C ALA A 163 -15.57 -11.60 28.12
N ALA A 164 -15.75 -10.29 28.02
CA ALA A 164 -15.21 -9.38 27.02
C ALA A 164 -13.67 -9.35 26.92
N ARG A 165 -13.19 -9.22 25.69
CA ARG A 165 -11.81 -8.88 25.35
C ARG A 165 -11.55 -7.41 25.71
N ALA A 166 -11.02 -7.16 26.90
CA ALA A 166 -10.46 -5.87 27.29
C ALA A 166 -9.07 -5.71 26.64
N LEU A 167 -8.97 -4.79 25.68
CA LEU A 167 -7.70 -4.29 25.16
C LEU A 167 -7.23 -3.19 26.13
N ALA A 168 -6.37 -3.55 27.08
CA ALA A 168 -5.76 -2.60 28.01
C ALA A 168 -4.57 -1.89 27.33
N ALA A 169 -4.62 -0.56 27.43
CA ALA A 169 -3.65 0.39 26.93
C ALA A 169 -2.28 0.26 27.60
N ALA A 170 -1.23 0.40 26.81
CA ALA A 170 0.14 0.59 27.28
C ALA A 170 0.55 2.06 27.11
N GLY A 171 0.90 2.70 28.22
CA GLY A 171 1.67 3.94 28.34
C GLY A 171 2.05 4.06 29.83
N GLY A 172 3.26 4.39 30.25
CA GLY A 172 4.52 4.72 29.58
C GLY A 172 5.60 4.94 30.66
N ALA A 173 6.82 5.28 30.22
CA ALA A 173 8.01 5.71 31.00
C ALA A 173 8.63 4.64 31.92
N GLY A 174 9.94 4.49 32.10
CA GLY A 174 11.16 5.18 31.68
C GLY A 174 12.30 4.73 32.61
N ALA A 175 13.55 4.92 32.17
CA ALA A 175 14.82 4.89 32.93
C ALA A 175 15.73 3.63 32.91
N SER A 176 16.92 3.88 32.33
CA SER A 176 18.30 3.52 32.75
C SER A 176 18.75 2.05 32.90
N GLY A 177 19.56 1.62 31.92
CA GLY A 177 21.00 1.34 32.06
C GLY A 177 21.49 0.28 33.05
N ALA A 178 22.08 -0.80 32.52
CA ALA A 178 23.39 -1.36 32.94
C ALA A 178 23.72 -2.58 32.07
N ALA A 179 24.99 -2.67 31.67
CA ALA A 179 25.60 -3.75 30.90
C ALA A 179 26.07 -4.90 31.83
N GLY A 180 26.31 -6.07 31.23
CA GLY A 180 26.79 -7.31 31.86
C GLY A 180 25.68 -8.36 31.89
N GLU A 181 25.85 -9.64 31.59
CA GLU A 181 26.99 -10.52 31.34
C GLU A 181 26.35 -11.85 30.87
N GLY A 182 27.04 -12.71 30.09
CA GLY A 182 26.50 -14.02 29.66
C GLY A 182 26.16 -14.96 30.83
N PRO A 183 25.48 -16.12 30.63
CA PRO A 183 26.18 -17.25 29.99
C PRO A 183 25.32 -18.31 29.25
N ASP A 184 26.02 -19.16 28.50
CA ASP A 184 25.78 -20.59 28.24
C ASP A 184 24.39 -21.11 27.83
N ALA A 185 24.23 -21.35 26.52
CA ALA A 185 23.21 -22.27 25.99
C ALA A 185 23.86 -23.47 25.29
N LYS A 186 23.76 -24.58 26.01
CA LYS A 186 24.10 -25.97 25.69
C LYS A 186 23.83 -26.39 24.24
N ARG A 187 24.88 -26.97 23.65
CA ARG A 187 24.88 -27.85 22.47
C ARG A 187 23.86 -28.98 22.67
N ARG A 188 22.98 -29.20 21.69
CA ARG A 188 22.29 -30.50 21.50
C ARG A 188 22.69 -31.06 20.14
N LYS A 189 23.64 -31.99 20.22
CA LYS A 189 24.11 -32.86 19.16
C LYS A 189 23.06 -33.96 18.97
N LEU A 190 22.29 -33.91 17.89
CA LEU A 190 21.43 -35.03 17.50
C LEU A 190 22.30 -36.04 16.74
N ALA A 191 22.42 -37.22 17.35
CA ALA A 191 23.17 -38.34 16.84
C ALA A 191 22.55 -38.88 15.55
N ALA A 192 23.39 -39.12 14.55
CA ALA A 192 23.07 -39.86 13.35
C ALA A 192 23.05 -41.36 13.68
N GLY A 193 21.91 -42.01 13.46
CA GLY A 193 21.75 -43.47 13.42
C GLY A 193 21.47 -43.95 11.99
N PRO A 194 21.86 -45.17 11.62
CA PRO A 194 21.97 -45.60 10.22
C PRO A 194 20.59 -45.99 9.66
N GLY A 195 20.05 -45.13 8.83
CA GLY A 195 18.79 -45.33 8.12
C GLY A 195 18.66 -44.26 7.06
N ALA A 196 19.59 -44.28 6.09
CA ALA A 196 19.68 -43.27 5.05
C ALA A 196 18.45 -43.31 4.14
N PHE A 197 17.46 -42.47 4.41
CA PHE A 197 16.42 -42.13 3.45
C PHE A 197 17.01 -41.12 2.46
N THR A 198 17.52 -41.62 1.33
CA THR A 198 17.99 -40.77 0.23
C THR A 198 16.80 -40.28 -0.59
N PHE A 199 16.63 -38.96 -0.68
CA PHE A 199 15.64 -38.34 -1.54
C PHE A 199 16.12 -38.44 -3.01
N ARG A 200 15.34 -39.13 -3.84
CA ARG A 200 15.59 -39.26 -5.29
C ARG A 200 15.26 -37.93 -5.98
N PRO A 201 16.21 -37.27 -6.67
CA PRO A 201 15.93 -36.04 -7.41
C PRO A 201 15.04 -36.32 -8.63
N ALA A 202 14.32 -35.27 -9.06
CA ALA A 202 13.21 -35.33 -10.01
C ALA A 202 13.56 -35.94 -11.37
N ASP A 203 14.82 -35.87 -11.78
CA ASP A 203 15.25 -36.25 -13.14
C ASP A 203 15.29 -37.78 -13.35
N ALA A 204 15.20 -38.57 -12.28
CA ALA A 204 15.25 -40.04 -12.35
C ALA A 204 13.87 -40.71 -12.30
N ARG A 205 12.77 -39.97 -12.52
CA ARG A 205 11.39 -40.52 -12.53
C ARG A 205 10.74 -40.57 -13.92
N GLU A 206 11.41 -40.03 -14.93
CA GLU A 206 10.86 -39.80 -16.28
C GLU A 206 11.38 -40.79 -17.33
N ALA A 207 11.97 -41.94 -16.94
CA ALA A 207 12.63 -42.86 -17.88
C ALA A 207 11.90 -44.20 -18.13
N ASP A 208 10.70 -44.42 -17.57
CA ASP A 208 9.93 -45.65 -17.81
C ASP A 208 8.43 -45.35 -17.90
N ALA A 209 8.00 -44.81 -19.03
CA ALA A 209 6.62 -44.89 -19.53
C ALA A 209 6.65 -44.68 -21.05
N ASP A 210 6.71 -45.81 -21.77
CA ASP A 210 6.72 -45.93 -23.22
C ASP A 210 5.36 -45.62 -23.86
N ALA A 211 5.46 -44.97 -25.03
CA ALA A 211 4.59 -44.98 -26.20
C ALA A 211 3.05 -45.01 -26.08
N GLY A 212 2.45 -43.96 -26.66
CA GLY A 212 1.23 -44.12 -27.46
C GLY A 212 0.11 -43.13 -27.17
N ALA A 213 0.08 -42.02 -27.92
CA ALA A 213 -1.12 -41.44 -28.58
C ALA A 213 -0.82 -40.01 -29.03
N ALA A 214 -0.49 -39.83 -30.31
CA ALA A 214 -0.54 -38.52 -30.94
C ALA A 214 -2.02 -38.14 -31.10
N SER A 215 -2.47 -37.13 -30.35
CA SER A 215 -3.77 -36.49 -30.50
C SER A 215 -3.57 -35.03 -30.87
N GLU A 216 -4.36 -34.55 -31.84
CA GLU A 216 -4.21 -33.29 -32.59
C GLU A 216 -4.40 -31.98 -31.79
N GLU A 217 -4.10 -31.95 -30.47
CA GLU A 217 -4.24 -30.75 -29.61
C GLU A 217 -2.92 -29.99 -29.33
N ASP A 218 -1.76 -30.56 -29.68
CA ASP A 218 -0.44 -29.92 -29.44
C ASP A 218 -0.10 -28.77 -30.42
N GLY A 219 -0.85 -28.66 -31.52
CA GLY A 219 -0.59 -27.65 -32.55
C GLY A 219 -0.98 -26.23 -32.13
N GLU A 220 -2.04 -26.10 -31.32
CA GLU A 220 -2.63 -24.81 -30.95
C GLU A 220 -1.86 -24.15 -29.79
N ALA A 221 -1.45 -24.93 -28.78
CA ALA A 221 -0.59 -24.44 -27.70
C ALA A 221 0.79 -23.98 -28.21
N ALA A 222 1.38 -24.72 -29.15
CA ALA A 222 2.64 -24.33 -29.80
C ALA A 222 2.47 -23.12 -30.73
N ALA A 223 1.29 -22.88 -31.30
CA ALA A 223 1.00 -21.67 -32.08
C ALA A 223 0.87 -20.43 -31.17
N VAL A 224 0.25 -20.57 -30.00
CA VAL A 224 0.14 -19.49 -29.01
C VAL A 224 1.51 -19.11 -28.44
N GLU A 225 2.36 -20.09 -28.09
CA GLU A 225 3.75 -19.84 -27.67
C GLU A 225 4.57 -19.10 -28.74
N ARG A 226 4.46 -19.51 -30.02
CA ARG A 226 5.14 -18.82 -31.13
C ARG A 226 4.61 -17.41 -31.38
N SER A 227 3.33 -17.17 -31.14
CA SER A 227 2.73 -15.83 -31.24
C SER A 227 3.19 -14.91 -30.11
N LYS A 228 3.31 -15.42 -28.89
CA LYS A 228 3.86 -14.68 -27.74
C LYS A 228 5.34 -14.37 -27.94
N ALA A 229 6.14 -15.35 -28.38
CA ALA A 229 7.54 -15.14 -28.69
C ALA A 229 7.76 -14.14 -29.83
N ARG A 230 6.80 -14.03 -30.77
CA ARG A 230 6.82 -13.00 -31.82
C ARG A 230 6.47 -11.62 -31.27
N GLN A 231 5.47 -11.52 -30.41
CA GLN A 231 5.11 -10.28 -29.72
C GLN A 231 6.24 -9.77 -28.83
N GLU A 232 6.89 -10.64 -28.06
CA GLU A 232 8.04 -10.27 -27.21
C GLU A 232 9.25 -9.79 -28.03
N ARG A 233 9.45 -10.34 -29.25
CA ARG A 233 10.49 -9.86 -30.16
C ARG A 233 10.16 -8.51 -30.77
N GLU A 234 8.91 -8.31 -31.17
CA GLU A 234 8.42 -7.03 -31.70
C GLU A 234 8.50 -5.93 -30.62
N GLU A 235 8.12 -6.23 -29.37
CA GLU A 235 8.28 -5.33 -28.22
C GLU A 235 9.75 -5.02 -27.90
N ALA A 236 10.64 -6.01 -27.99
CA ALA A 236 12.08 -5.80 -27.77
C ALA A 236 12.71 -4.92 -28.86
N ASP A 237 12.28 -5.06 -30.11
CA ASP A 237 12.74 -4.24 -31.23
C ASP A 237 12.20 -2.79 -31.13
N GLU A 238 10.97 -2.60 -30.65
CA GLU A 238 10.41 -1.28 -30.34
C GLU A 238 11.15 -0.58 -29.21
N LEU A 239 11.49 -1.30 -28.13
CA LEU A 239 12.29 -0.76 -27.03
C LEU A 239 13.69 -0.33 -27.49
N ARG A 240 14.32 -1.08 -28.39
CA ARG A 240 15.62 -0.70 -28.97
C ARG A 240 15.51 0.57 -29.81
N ARG A 241 14.46 0.71 -30.64
CA ARG A 241 14.22 1.93 -31.42
C ARG A 241 14.01 3.14 -30.54
N LEU A 242 13.26 3.00 -29.44
CA LEU A 242 13.05 4.08 -28.48
C LEU A 242 14.35 4.48 -27.76
N GLN A 243 15.21 3.50 -27.43
CA GLN A 243 16.54 3.78 -26.87
C GLN A 243 17.45 4.51 -27.86
N GLU A 244 17.43 4.11 -29.13
CA GLU A 244 18.19 4.79 -30.20
C GLU A 244 17.66 6.22 -30.45
N GLU A 245 16.35 6.44 -30.40
CA GLU A 245 15.74 7.77 -30.49
C GLU A 245 16.08 8.64 -29.28
N GLU A 246 16.08 8.07 -28.07
CA GLU A 246 16.50 8.76 -26.85
C GLU A 246 17.99 9.13 -26.92
N GLU A 247 18.85 8.22 -27.36
CA GLU A 247 20.28 8.50 -27.56
C GLU A 247 20.54 9.54 -28.64
N ARG A 248 19.74 9.56 -29.70
CA ARG A 248 19.78 10.59 -30.74
C ARG A 248 19.27 11.94 -30.26
N ALA A 249 18.32 11.95 -29.32
CA ALA A 249 17.77 13.16 -28.70
C ALA A 249 18.60 13.67 -27.53
N ARG A 250 19.58 12.90 -27.02
CA ARG A 250 20.52 13.38 -26.02
C ARG A 250 21.39 14.48 -26.63
N PRO A 251 21.38 15.71 -26.07
CA PRO A 251 22.24 16.78 -26.57
C PRO A 251 23.69 16.34 -26.42
N ALA A 252 24.49 16.53 -27.48
CA ALA A 252 25.91 16.24 -27.47
C ALA A 252 26.54 16.92 -26.24
N LYS A 253 27.18 16.14 -25.37
CA LYS A 253 27.97 16.69 -24.27
C LYS A 253 29.02 17.61 -24.89
N GLU A 254 28.83 18.91 -24.72
CA GLU A 254 29.77 19.93 -25.17
C GLU A 254 31.16 19.55 -24.66
N ALA A 255 32.07 19.29 -25.60
CA ALA A 255 33.47 19.11 -25.27
C ALA A 255 33.94 20.43 -24.65
N GLY A 256 34.17 20.42 -23.35
CA GLY A 256 34.67 21.57 -22.61
C GLY A 256 35.95 22.07 -23.28
N ILE A 257 35.90 23.32 -23.75
CA ILE A 257 37.07 24.05 -24.21
C ILE A 257 37.98 24.23 -23.00
N VAL A 258 39.08 23.47 -22.96
CA VAL A 258 40.16 23.67 -22.00
C VAL A 258 40.96 24.87 -22.51
N ILE A 259 40.76 26.03 -21.89
CA ILE A 259 41.64 27.18 -22.07
C ILE A 259 42.96 26.82 -21.37
N GLN A 260 44.01 26.60 -22.16
CA GLN A 260 45.38 26.57 -21.65
C GLN A 260 45.83 28.02 -21.52
N ASP A 261 45.98 28.48 -20.27
CA ASP A 261 46.70 29.72 -19.97
C ASP A 261 48.20 29.42 -20.13
N ASP A 262 48.81 29.97 -21.19
CA ASP A 262 50.26 29.98 -21.40
C ASP A 262 50.90 31.03 -20.46
N ASP A 263 51.66 30.55 -19.47
CA ASP A 263 52.63 31.33 -18.67
C ASP A 263 53.95 31.57 -19.44
#